data_AF-A0A957HZU1-F1
#
_entry.id   AF-A0A957HZU1-F1
#
_cell.length_a   1.000
_cell.length_b   1.000
_cell.length_c   1.000
_cell.angle_alpha   90.00
_cell.angle_beta   90.00
_cell.angle_gamma   90.00
#
_symmetry.space_group_name_H-M   'P 1'
#
loop_
_entity.id
_entity.type
_entity.pdbx_description
1 polymer ?
#
loop_
_entity_poly.entity_id
_entity_poly.type
_entity_poly.pdbx_seq_one_letter_code
_entity_poly.pdbx_strand_id
1 'polypeptide(L)'
;ASFASDGEDGPTPAAGAVVTGETVGNGRAYRLNPHTHLNQNDSYTYFQQLDTHNHAASPENPPPTTLLHTGPTGTNVNDLIVILSYSNNEQ
;
A
#
# COMPACT_ATOMS: atom_id res chain seq x y z
N ALA A 1 6.86 2.33 4.35
CA ALA A 1 5.51 2.10 4.90
C ALA A 1 5.10 3.31 5.71
N SER A 2 3.82 3.68 5.64
CA SER A 2 3.20 4.70 6.51
C SER A 2 1.92 4.11 7.09
N PHE A 3 1.68 4.29 8.38
CA PHE A 3 0.47 3.79 9.03
C PHE A 3 0.12 4.56 10.31
N ALA A 4 -1.18 4.70 10.57
CA ALA A 4 -1.74 5.23 11.79
C ALA A 4 -1.70 4.17 12.90
N SER A 5 -1.26 4.57 14.10
CA SER A 5 -1.10 3.64 15.23
C SER A 5 -2.41 3.15 15.84
N ASP A 6 -3.54 3.81 15.55
CA ASP A 6 -4.88 3.35 15.93
C ASP A 6 -5.45 2.26 15.01
N GLY A 7 -4.83 2.08 13.85
CA GLY A 7 -5.21 1.07 12.87
C GLY A 7 -6.20 1.57 11.82
N GLU A 8 -6.51 2.87 11.80
CA GLU A 8 -7.48 3.50 10.90
C GLU A 8 -6.86 4.70 10.17
N ASP A 9 -6.64 4.58 8.86
CA ASP A 9 -6.22 5.66 7.98
C ASP A 9 -7.42 6.22 7.21
N GLY A 10 -7.94 7.35 7.70
CA GLY A 10 -9.15 7.98 7.18
C GLY A 10 -10.39 7.09 7.29
N PRO A 11 -11.43 7.32 6.46
CA PRO A 11 -12.66 6.51 6.48
C PRO A 11 -12.47 5.18 5.72
N THR A 12 -11.42 4.42 6.04
CA THR A 12 -11.05 3.17 5.35
C THR A 12 -10.75 2.06 6.34
N PRO A 13 -10.82 0.77 5.95
CA PRO A 13 -10.45 -0.35 6.83
C PRO A 13 -8.93 -0.58 6.92
N ALA A 14 -8.10 0.23 6.25
CA ALA A 14 -6.65 0.12 6.27
C ALA A 14 -6.06 1.03 7.34
N ALA A 15 -4.95 0.62 7.94
CA ALA A 15 -4.14 1.44 8.82
C ALA A 15 -3.18 2.35 8.04
N GLY A 16 -3.02 2.11 6.73
CA GLY A 16 -2.10 2.81 5.84
C GLY A 16 -1.62 1.89 4.72
N ALA A 17 -0.42 2.14 4.20
CA ALA A 17 0.12 1.37 3.08
C ALA A 17 1.65 1.16 3.13
N VAL A 18 2.10 0.08 2.48
CA VAL A 18 3.50 -0.21 2.17
C VAL A 18 3.72 -0.13 0.66
N VAL A 19 4.85 0.48 0.28
CA VAL A 19 5.25 0.65 -1.12
C VAL A 19 6.71 0.25 -1.29
N THR A 20 7.07 -0.16 -2.50
CA THR A 20 8.44 -0.43 -2.95
C THR A 20 8.77 0.43 -4.17
N GLY A 21 9.99 0.29 -4.72
CA GLY A 21 10.35 0.93 -5.99
C GLY A 21 9.49 0.46 -7.19
N GLU A 22 8.78 -0.66 -7.06
CA GLU A 22 7.99 -1.27 -8.13
C GLU A 22 6.53 -0.81 -8.12
N THR A 23 6.03 -0.26 -7.02
CA THR A 23 4.60 0.03 -6.81
C THR A 23 3.97 0.87 -7.92
N VAL A 24 4.67 1.91 -8.38
CA VAL A 24 4.19 2.78 -9.49
C VAL A 24 4.26 2.06 -10.83
N GLY A 25 5.30 1.25 -11.07
CA GLY A 25 5.44 0.46 -12.28
C GLY A 25 4.31 -0.56 -12.42
N ASN A 26 4.01 -1.28 -11.34
CA ASN A 26 2.94 -2.27 -11.29
C ASN A 26 1.58 -1.61 -11.50
N GLY A 27 1.31 -0.47 -10.84
CA GLY A 27 0.09 0.30 -11.07
C GLY A 27 -0.09 0.70 -12.54
N ARG A 28 0.95 1.23 -13.17
CA ARG A 28 0.92 1.62 -14.60
C ARG A 28 0.66 0.42 -15.51
N ALA A 29 1.17 -0.77 -15.20
CA ALA A 29 0.91 -1.99 -15.97
C ALA A 29 -0.59 -2.33 -16.02
N TYR A 30 -1.33 -1.98 -14.97
CA TYR A 30 -2.80 -2.13 -14.90
C TYR A 30 -3.58 -0.86 -15.25
N ARG A 31 -2.92 0.13 -15.89
CA ARG A 31 -3.49 1.44 -16.24
C ARG A 31 -3.99 2.26 -15.04
N LEU A 32 -3.47 1.98 -13.85
CA LEU A 32 -3.69 2.79 -12.66
C LEU A 32 -2.73 3.99 -12.67
N ASN A 33 -3.27 5.20 -12.62
CA ASN A 33 -2.47 6.41 -12.54
C ASN A 33 -2.42 6.93 -11.08
N PRO A 34 -1.26 6.90 -10.41
CA PRO A 34 -1.16 7.35 -9.02
C PRO A 34 -1.41 8.85 -8.86
N HIS A 35 -1.07 9.68 -9.86
CA HIS A 35 -1.34 11.12 -9.78
C HIS A 35 -2.83 11.44 -9.86
N THR A 36 -3.59 10.70 -10.67
CA THR A 36 -5.06 10.86 -10.73
C THR A 36 -5.69 10.59 -9.37
N HIS A 37 -5.36 9.46 -8.76
CA HIS A 37 -5.88 9.08 -7.44
C HIS A 37 -5.43 10.05 -6.35
N LEU A 38 -4.17 10.49 -6.36
CA LEU A 38 -3.67 11.48 -5.41
C LEU A 38 -4.42 12.81 -5.53
N ASN A 39 -4.61 13.32 -6.75
CA ASN A 39 -5.34 14.58 -6.99
C ASN A 39 -6.82 14.49 -6.59
N GLN A 40 -7.37 13.28 -6.50
CA GLN A 40 -8.74 13.02 -6.09
C GLN A 40 -8.87 12.70 -4.59
N ASN A 41 -7.78 12.68 -3.83
CA ASN A 41 -7.72 12.20 -2.45
C ASN A 41 -8.23 10.75 -2.31
N ASP A 42 -7.95 9.92 -3.31
CA ASP A 42 -8.45 8.55 -3.42
C ASP A 42 -7.29 7.52 -3.45
N SER A 43 -6.32 7.69 -2.55
CA SER A 43 -5.17 6.79 -2.42
C SER A 43 -5.57 5.36 -2.10
N TYR A 44 -6.61 5.16 -1.28
CA TYR A 44 -7.11 3.83 -0.90
C TYR A 44 -7.52 3.01 -2.12
N THR A 45 -8.31 3.58 -3.05
CA THR A 45 -8.76 2.87 -4.25
C THR A 45 -7.60 2.47 -5.16
N TYR A 46 -6.55 3.32 -5.27
CA TYR A 46 -5.34 2.97 -6.03
C TYR A 46 -4.69 1.68 -5.50
N PHE A 47 -4.45 1.61 -4.18
CA PHE A 47 -3.81 0.46 -3.56
C PHE A 47 -4.72 -0.78 -3.57
N GLN A 48 -6.02 -0.61 -3.34
CA GLN A 48 -6.99 -1.70 -3.44
C GLN A 48 -7.03 -2.33 -4.84
N GLN A 49 -7.06 -1.52 -5.89
CA GLN A 49 -7.06 -1.99 -7.27
C GLN A 49 -5.72 -2.65 -7.62
N LEU A 50 -4.61 -2.09 -7.16
CA LEU A 50 -3.29 -2.68 -7.36
C LEU A 50 -3.20 -4.07 -6.71
N ASP A 51 -3.64 -4.21 -5.46
CA ASP A 51 -3.66 -5.50 -4.76
C ASP A 51 -4.55 -6.51 -5.47
N THR A 52 -5.74 -6.09 -5.91
CA THR A 52 -6.67 -6.91 -6.69
C THR A 52 -6.03 -7.43 -7.98
N HIS A 53 -5.39 -6.56 -8.76
CA HIS A 53 -4.73 -6.94 -10.01
C HIS A 53 -3.52 -7.85 -9.79
N ASN A 54 -2.71 -7.56 -8.77
CA ASN A 54 -1.56 -8.38 -8.41
C ASN A 54 -1.97 -9.80 -7.99
N HIS A 55 -3.04 -9.94 -7.19
CA HIS A 55 -3.56 -11.25 -6.78
C HIS A 55 -4.15 -12.02 -7.97
N ALA A 56 -4.82 -11.33 -8.89
CA ALA A 56 -5.35 -11.96 -10.09
C ALA A 56 -4.25 -12.46 -11.05
N ALA A 57 -3.05 -11.86 -11.00
CA ALA A 57 -1.93 -12.23 -11.87
C ALA A 57 -1.20 -13.52 -11.43
N SER A 58 -1.22 -13.87 -10.13
CA SER A 58 -0.71 -15.15 -9.61
C SER A 58 -1.64 -15.69 -8.52
N PRO A 59 -2.75 -16.34 -8.91
CA PRO A 59 -3.73 -16.85 -7.94
C PRO A 59 -3.19 -17.99 -7.07
N GLU A 60 -2.22 -18.76 -7.58
CA GLU A 60 -1.56 -19.84 -6.82
C GLU A 60 -0.55 -19.36 -5.78
N ASN A 61 0.02 -18.17 -5.95
CA ASN A 61 0.98 -17.59 -5.02
C ASN A 61 0.90 -16.04 -5.06
N PRO A 62 -0.16 -15.46 -4.48
CA PRO A 62 -0.37 -14.03 -4.54
C PRO A 62 0.78 -13.29 -3.84
N PRO A 63 1.28 -12.19 -4.43
CA PRO A 63 2.26 -11.36 -3.76
C PRO A 63 1.65 -10.67 -2.53
N PRO A 64 2.48 -10.18 -1.60
CA PRO A 64 2.00 -9.39 -0.46
C PRO A 64 1.17 -8.17 -0.91
N THR A 65 0.16 -7.80 -0.12
CA THR A 65 -0.67 -6.62 -0.33
C THR A 65 0.08 -5.33 0.02
N THR A 66 -0.30 -4.24 -0.64
CA THR A 66 0.17 -2.89 -0.34
C THR A 66 -0.62 -2.24 0.80
N LEU A 67 -1.91 -2.55 0.94
CA LEU A 67 -2.71 -2.08 2.09
C LEU A 67 -2.29 -2.80 3.37
N LEU A 68 -2.10 -2.01 4.44
CA LEU A 68 -1.79 -2.52 5.77
C LEU A 68 -3.09 -2.61 6.59
N HIS A 69 -3.39 -3.81 7.11
CA HIS A 69 -4.54 -4.04 7.96
C HIS A 69 -4.08 -4.59 9.32
N THR A 70 -4.09 -3.72 10.33
CA THR A 70 -3.86 -4.13 11.73
C THR A 70 -5.17 -4.45 12.45
N GLY A 71 -6.28 -3.87 11.98
CA GLY A 71 -7.50 -3.70 12.77
C GLY A 71 -7.32 -2.64 13.87
N PRO A 72 -8.38 -2.34 14.64
CA PRO A 72 -8.31 -1.40 15.75
C PRO A 72 -7.29 -1.85 16.79
N THR A 73 -6.29 -1.03 17.06
CA THR A 73 -5.18 -1.40 17.96
C THR A 73 -5.50 -1.11 19.43
N GLY A 74 -6.49 -0.26 19.70
CA GLY A 74 -6.86 0.17 21.05
C GLY A 74 -5.96 1.28 21.64
N THR A 75 -5.10 1.90 20.83
CA THR A 75 -4.28 3.05 21.22
C THR A 75 -4.20 4.07 20.10
N ASN A 76 -3.77 5.30 20.36
CA ASN A 76 -3.46 6.27 19.31
C ASN A 76 -2.30 7.17 19.77
N VAL A 77 -1.15 6.99 19.12
CA VAL A 77 0.05 7.82 19.27
C VAL A 77 0.45 8.47 17.93
N ASN A 78 -0.53 8.76 17.08
CA ASN A 78 -0.41 9.30 15.71
C ASN A 78 0.21 8.30 14.72
N ASP A 79 0.87 8.83 13.69
CA ASP A 79 1.40 8.09 12.54
C ASP A 79 2.87 7.68 12.69
N LEU A 80 3.21 6.55 12.06
CA LEU A 80 4.59 6.09 11.91
C LEU A 80 4.94 5.96 10.43
N ILE A 81 6.13 6.44 10.07
CA ILE A 81 6.73 6.23 8.76
C ILE A 81 8.02 5.43 8.95
N VAL A 82 8.10 4.29 8.27
CA VAL A 82 9.29 3.43 8.25
C VAL A 82 9.81 3.36 6.82
N ILE A 83 11.07 3.77 6.64
CA ILE A 83 11.79 3.72 5.36
C ILE A 83 12.93 2.73 5.52
N LEU A 84 12.96 1.72 4.66
CA LEU A 84 14.06 0.76 4.58
C LEU A 84 14.83 1.00 3.28
N SER A 85 16.14 1.14 3.40
CA SER A 85 17.06 1.23 2.27
C SER A 85 18.20 0.26 2.50
N TYR A 86 18.43 -0.60 1.51
CA TYR A 86 19.48 -1.61 1.53
C TYR A 86 20.07 -1.69 0.13
N SER A 87 21.36 -2.00 0.04
CA SER A 87 22.02 -2.21 -1.25
C SER A 87 21.72 -3.63 -1.73
N ASN A 88 21.31 -3.78 -2.98
CA ASN A 88 21.36 -5.08 -3.64
C ASN A 88 22.83 -5.40 -3.95
N ASN A 89 23.45 -6.19 -3.09
CA ASN A 89 24.77 -6.76 -3.36
C ASN A 89 24.59 -8.01 -4.24
N GLU A 90 24.04 -7.85 -5.43
CA GLU A 90 24.16 -8.89 -6.47
C GLU A 90 25.35 -8.51 -7.35
N GLN A 91 26.45 -9.27 -7.21
CA GLN A 91 27.50 -9.40 -8.21
C GLN A 91 27.12 -10.49 -9.20
#